data_AF-A0A967VWL3-F1
#
_entry.id   AF-A0A967VWL3-F1
#
_cell.length_a   1.000
_cell.length_b   1.000
_cell.length_c   1.000
_cell.angle_alpha   90.00
_cell.angle_beta   90.00
_cell.angle_gamma   90.00
#
_symmetry.space_group_name_H-M   'P 1'
#
loop_
_entity.id
_entity.type
_entity.pdbx_description
1 polymer ?
#
loop_
_entity_poly.entity_id
_entity_poly.type
_entity_poly.pdbx_seq_one_letter_code
_entity_poly.pdbx_strand_id
1 'polypeptide(L)' 'MGILNVTPDSFSDGGRYMEVPRAMDLVHIMNRDGAHIIDVGGE' A
#
# COMPACT_ATOMS: atom_id res chain seq x y z
N MET A 1 8.12 -9.13 -8.40
CA MET A 1 7.38 -9.32 -7.13
C MET A 1 7.62 -8.06 -6.32
N GLY A 2 6.57 -7.35 -5.92
CA GLY A 2 6.63 -6.12 -5.12
C GLY A 2 6.19 -6.38 -3.69
N ILE A 3 6.67 -5.57 -2.74
CA ILE A 3 6.27 -5.65 -1.32
C ILE A 3 5.66 -4.30 -0.96
N LEU A 4 4.47 -4.32 -0.40
CA LEU A 4 3.70 -3.15 0.00
C LEU A 4 3.39 -3.24 1.50
N ASN A 5 4.07 -2.42 2.30
CA ASN A 5 3.83 -2.33 3.74
C ASN A 5 2.85 -1.18 4.03
N VAL A 6 1.77 -1.50 4.72
CA VAL A 6 0.66 -0.61 5.04
C VAL A 6 0.45 -0.65 6.55
N THR A 7 0.99 0.32 7.29
CA THR A 7 0.94 0.36 8.77
C THR A 7 0.21 1.62 9.25
N PRO A 8 -0.90 1.50 10.00
CA PRO A 8 -1.81 2.61 10.31
C PRO A 8 -1.35 3.54 11.44
N ASP A 9 -0.05 3.68 11.74
CA ASP A 9 0.43 4.39 12.94
C ASP A 9 0.42 5.94 12.83
N SER A 10 -0.62 6.49 12.20
CA SER A 10 -0.99 7.91 12.30
C SER A 10 -2.33 8.02 13.02
N PHE A 11 -2.25 8.10 14.35
CA PHE A 11 -3.33 8.14 15.33
C PHE A 11 -4.33 9.32 15.18
N SER A 12 -4.25 10.13 14.12
CA SER A 12 -5.02 11.38 14.04
C SER A 12 -6.44 11.23 13.47
N ASP A 13 -6.68 10.34 12.49
CA ASP A 13 -7.95 10.36 11.73
C ASP A 13 -8.64 8.98 11.59
N GLY A 14 -8.25 7.99 12.39
CA GLY A 14 -8.96 6.70 12.47
C GLY A 14 -8.87 5.82 11.23
N GLY A 15 -7.74 5.84 10.50
CA GLY A 15 -7.33 4.81 9.52
C GLY A 15 -8.26 4.56 8.33
N ARG A 16 -9.36 5.31 8.17
CA ARG A 16 -10.50 4.87 7.36
C ARG A 16 -10.34 5.11 5.86
N TYR A 17 -9.47 6.04 5.45
CA TYR A 17 -9.30 6.40 4.03
C TYR A 17 -7.87 6.80 3.62
N MET A 18 -6.92 6.96 4.55
CA MET A 18 -5.60 7.54 4.24
C MET A 18 -4.57 6.55 3.68
N GLU A 19 -4.85 5.25 3.71
CA GLU A 19 -3.87 4.26 3.25
C GLU A 19 -4.24 3.64 1.90
N VAL A 20 -5.53 3.47 1.59
CA VAL A 20 -5.95 2.75 0.37
C VAL A 20 -5.58 3.50 -0.91
N PRO A 21 -5.88 4.80 -1.10
CA PRO A 21 -5.51 5.49 -2.34
C PRO A 21 -3.99 5.50 -2.56
N ARG A 22 -3.21 5.72 -1.49
CA ARG A 22 -1.75 5.73 -1.53
C ARG A 22 -1.17 4.33 -1.83
N ALA A 23 -1.73 3.29 -1.23
CA ALA A 23 -1.38 1.90 -1.51
C ALA A 23 -1.67 1.56 -2.98
N MET A 24 -2.79 2.03 -3.53
CA MET A 24 -3.14 1.82 -4.93
C MET A 24 -2.18 2.52 -5.90
N ASP A 25 -1.72 3.73 -5.59
CA ASP A 25 -0.70 4.40 -6.40
C ASP A 25 0.61 3.60 -6.45
N LEU A 26 1.03 3.05 -5.31
CA LEU A 26 2.21 2.19 -5.22
C LEU A 26 2.04 0.88 -5.99
N VAL A 27 0.86 0.27 -5.93
CA VAL A 27 0.50 -0.90 -6.75
C VAL A 27 0.58 -0.57 -8.24
N HIS A 28 0.11 0.59 -8.67
CA HIS A 28 0.19 1.01 -10.07
C HIS A 28 1.63 1.22 -10.54
N ILE A 29 2.49 1.78 -9.69
CA ILE A 29 3.93 1.89 -9.97
C ILE A 29 4.56 0.51 -10.09
N MET A 30 4.33 -0.37 -9.10
CA MET A 30 4.88 -1.73 -9.11
C MET A 30 4.43 -2.52 -10.34
N ASN A 31 3.16 -2.39 -10.74
CA ASN A 31 2.65 -3.03 -11.94
C ASN A 31 3.33 -2.49 -13.22
N ARG A 32 3.55 -1.17 -13.32
CA ARG A 32 4.33 -0.58 -14.43
C ARG A 32 5.78 -1.08 -14.47
N ASP A 33 6.36 -1.31 -13.30
CA ASP A 33 7.73 -1.82 -13.16
C ASP A 33 7.82 -3.35 -13.35
N GLY A 34 6.72 -4.02 -13.72
CA GLY A 34 6.70 -5.45 -14.04
C GLY A 34 6.49 -6.37 -12.84
N ALA A 35 5.95 -5.86 -11.73
CA ALA A 35 5.53 -6.70 -10.62
C ALA A 35 4.25 -7.47 -10.97
N HIS A 36 4.41 -8.79 -11.15
CA HIS A 36 3.30 -9.71 -11.40
C HIS A 36 2.58 -10.16 -10.12
N ILE A 37 3.25 -10.03 -8.97
CA ILE A 37 2.75 -10.39 -7.65
C ILE A 37 3.15 -9.28 -6.70
N ILE A 38 2.22 -8.86 -5.84
CA ILE A 38 2.44 -7.88 -4.79
C ILE A 38 2.08 -8.54 -3.46
N ASP A 39 3.03 -8.55 -2.53
CA ASP A 39 2.83 -9.00 -1.16
C ASP A 39 2.46 -7.78 -0.30
N VAL A 40 1.34 -7.86 0.42
CA VAL A 40 0.80 -6.74 1.20
C VAL A 40 0.85 -7.11 2.67
N GLY A 41 1.64 -6.37 3.45
CA GLY A 41 1.78 -6.56 4.89
C GLY A 41 1.25 -5.35 5.65
N GLY A 42 0.40 -5.58 6.66
CA GLY A 42 0.02 -4.56 7.64
C GLY A 42 0.07 -5.15 9.03
N GLU A 43 0.68 -4.41 9.97
CA GLU A 43 0.69 -4.71 11.40
C GLU A 43 -0.43 -3.95 12.11
#